data_AF-A0A545SXJ7-F1
#
_entry.id   AF-A0A545SXJ7-F1
#
_cell.length_a   1.000
_cell.length_b   1.000
_cell.length_c   1.000
_cell.angle_alpha   90.00
_cell.angle_beta   90.00
_cell.angle_gamma   90.00
#
_symmetry.space_group_name_H-M   'P 1'
#
loop_
_entity.id
_entity.type
_entity.pdbx_description
1 polymer ?
#
loop_
_entity_poly.entity_id
_entity_poly.type
_entity_poly.pdbx_seq_one_letter_code
_entity_poly.pdbx_strand_id
1 'polypeptide(L)' 'MFKPGQQVKHLKSGGIYEIIALPTEERLLEHNAQPFYEYKSIDTGVRWLRTQKEMEDGRFSPV' A
#
# COMPACT_ATOMS: atom_id res chain seq x y z
N MET A 1 -4.18 -2.58 9.85
CA MET A 1 -2.78 -2.18 9.62
C MET A 1 -1.99 -3.33 9.05
N PHE A 2 -1.33 -3.11 7.92
CA PHE A 2 -0.48 -4.11 7.28
C PHE A 2 0.95 -4.09 7.83
N LYS A 3 1.79 -5.03 7.41
CA LYS A 3 3.20 -5.16 7.84
C LYS A 3 4.14 -5.13 6.63
N PRO A 4 5.39 -4.66 6.76
CA PRO A 4 6.41 -4.81 5.73
C PRO A 4 6.57 -6.29 5.34
N GLY A 5 6.72 -6.57 4.05
CA GLY A 5 6.78 -7.90 3.47
C GLY A 5 5.45 -8.64 3.40
N GLN A 6 4.36 -8.09 3.96
CA GLN A 6 3.05 -8.72 3.87
C GLN A 6 2.50 -8.66 2.45
N GLN A 7 1.95 -9.78 1.98
CA GLN A 7 1.23 -9.83 0.72
C GLN A 7 -0.23 -9.40 0.93
N VAL A 8 -0.71 -8.55 0.05
CA VAL A 8 -2.09 -8.06 0.03
C VAL A 8 -2.67 -8.20 -1.38
N LYS A 9 -3.95 -8.51 -1.45
CA LYS A 9 -4.72 -8.58 -2.69
C LYS A 9 -5.60 -7.36 -2.81
N HIS A 10 -5.50 -6.65 -3.94
CA HIS A 10 -6.47 -5.61 -4.28
C HIS A 10 -7.78 -6.28 -4.73
N LEU A 11 -8.87 -6.06 -3.99
CA LEU A 11 -10.11 -6.81 -4.18
C LEU A 11 -10.79 -6.53 -5.51
N LYS A 12 -10.61 -5.31 -6.08
CA LYS A 12 -11.23 -4.94 -7.36
C LYS A 12 -10.49 -5.50 -8.57
N SER A 13 -9.16 -5.39 -8.62
CA SER A 13 -8.37 -5.84 -9.78
C SER A 13 -7.87 -7.28 -9.65
N GLY A 14 -7.88 -7.85 -8.44
CA GLY A 14 -7.33 -9.16 -8.15
C GLY A 14 -5.80 -9.21 -8.05
N GLY A 15 -5.11 -8.09 -8.32
CA GLY A 15 -3.65 -8.01 -8.29
C GLY A 15 -3.08 -8.26 -6.89
N ILE A 16 -1.93 -8.95 -6.85
CA ILE A 16 -1.20 -9.25 -5.62
C ILE A 16 -0.01 -8.30 -5.48
N TYR A 17 0.13 -7.74 -4.29
CA TYR A 17 1.14 -6.75 -3.97
C TYR A 17 1.85 -7.12 -2.67
N GLU A 18 3.09 -6.71 -2.52
CA GLU A 18 3.87 -6.82 -1.29
C GLU A 18 4.07 -5.43 -0.69
N ILE A 19 3.75 -5.28 0.60
CA ILE A 19 3.97 -4.03 1.34
C ILE A 19 5.46 -3.82 1.55
N ILE A 20 5.99 -2.68 1.12
CA ILE A 20 7.39 -2.32 1.22
C ILE A 20 7.64 -1.40 2.42
N ALA A 21 6.80 -0.37 2.58
CA ALA A 21 6.92 0.57 3.68
C ALA A 21 5.56 0.96 4.25
N LEU A 22 5.53 1.24 5.54
CA LEU A 22 4.36 1.69 6.28
C LEU A 22 4.25 3.22 6.27
N PRO A 23 3.03 3.76 6.48
CA PRO A 23 2.83 5.18 6.74
C PRO A 23 3.60 5.63 7.99
N THR A 24 4.34 6.74 7.88
CA THR A 24 5.10 7.37 8.97
C THR A 24 4.99 8.89 8.87
N GLU A 25 5.25 9.61 9.96
CA GLU A 25 5.19 11.09 9.98
C GLU A 25 6.34 11.75 9.19
N GLU A 26 7.41 11.01 8.92
CA GLU A 26 8.58 11.49 8.17
C GLU A 26 8.42 11.36 6.64
N ARG A 27 7.41 10.61 6.19
CA ARG A 27 7.16 10.31 4.76
C ARG A 27 5.72 10.64 4.39
N LEU A 28 5.54 11.87 3.92
CA LEU A 28 4.24 12.44 3.58
C LEU A 28 4.14 12.72 2.08
N LEU A 29 2.93 12.63 1.54
CA LEU A 29 2.65 13.07 0.17
C LEU A 29 2.64 14.61 0.14
N GLU A 30 3.38 15.21 -0.80
CA GLU A 30 3.55 16.67 -0.89
C GLU A 30 2.22 17.44 -0.99
N HIS A 31 1.27 16.93 -1.78
CA HIS A 31 0.04 17.65 -2.11
C HIS A 31 -1.00 17.70 -0.96
N ASN A 32 -0.88 16.85 0.06
CA ASN A 32 -1.88 16.76 1.13
C ASN A 32 -1.31 16.47 2.53
N ALA A 33 0.02 16.37 2.66
CA ALA A 33 0.73 16.05 3.90
C ALA A 33 0.25 14.75 4.59
N GLN A 34 -0.32 13.80 3.86
CA GLN A 34 -0.78 12.52 4.43
C GLN A 34 0.29 11.43 4.35
N PRO A 35 0.41 10.59 5.37
CA PRO A 35 1.31 9.45 5.33
C PRO A 35 0.79 8.37 4.37
N PHE A 36 1.71 7.63 3.76
CA PHE A 36 1.40 6.69 2.69
C PHE A 36 2.06 5.33 2.90
N TYR A 37 1.43 4.28 2.36
CA TYR A 37 2.07 3.00 2.13
C TYR A 37 2.81 3.01 0.80
N GLU A 38 3.97 2.36 0.76
CA GLU A 38 4.65 1.95 -0.47
C GLU A 38 4.46 0.43 -0.63
N TYR A 39 4.06 0.00 -1.82
CA TYR A 39 3.89 -1.43 -2.13
C TYR A 39 4.28 -1.71 -3.58
N LYS A 40 4.73 -2.93 -3.85
CA LYS A 40 5.12 -3.38 -5.20
C LYS A 40 4.17 -4.46 -5.71
N SER A 41 3.86 -4.43 -7.01
CA SER A 41 3.20 -5.56 -7.68
C SER A 41 4.14 -6.76 -7.70
N ILE A 42 3.66 -7.95 -7.37
CA ILE A 42 4.46 -9.17 -7.45
C ILE A 42 4.73 -9.55 -8.93
N ASP A 43 3.76 -9.32 -9.80
CA ASP A 43 3.85 -9.72 -11.21
C ASP A 43 4.78 -8.80 -12.03
N THR A 44 4.72 -7.49 -11.76
CA THR A 44 5.40 -6.48 -12.60
C THR A 44 6.54 -5.75 -11.90
N GLY A 45 6.66 -5.86 -10.58
CA GLY A 45 7.62 -5.10 -9.77
C GLY A 45 7.33 -3.60 -9.67
N VAL A 46 6.29 -3.08 -10.35
CA VAL A 46 5.89 -1.67 -10.29
C VAL A 46 5.54 -1.28 -8.86
N ARG A 47 6.11 -0.18 -8.40
CA ARG A 47 5.86 0.39 -7.07
C ARG A 47 4.79 1.45 -7.13
N TRP A 48 3.91 1.42 -6.14
CA TRP A 48 2.80 2.35 -5.98
C TRP A 48 2.83 2.96 -4.59
N LEU A 49 2.41 4.21 -4.52
CA LEU A 49 2.17 4.93 -3.26
C LEU A 49 0.68 5.14 -3.10
N ARG A 50 0.12 4.83 -1.93
CA ARG A 50 -1.27 5.18 -1.57
C ARG A 50 -1.35 5.66 -0.15
N THR A 51 -2.31 6.54 0.11
CA THR A 51 -2.59 7.00 1.47
C THR A 51 -2.97 5.83 2.39
N GLN A 52 -2.72 5.98 3.69
CA GLN A 52 -3.16 5.00 4.68
C GLN A 52 -4.68 4.71 4.56
N LYS A 53 -5.47 5.78 4.40
CA LYS A 53 -6.93 5.67 4.28
C LYS A 53 -7.35 4.75 3.13
N GLU A 54 -6.76 4.89 1.95
CA GLU A 54 -7.09 4.05 0.79
C GLU A 54 -6.60 2.60 0.90
N MET A 55 -5.55 2.35 1.69
CA MET A 55 -5.08 0.98 1.93
C MET A 55 -5.98 0.26 2.94
N GLU A 56 -6.52 1.00 3.91
CA GLU A 56 -7.28 0.45 5.04
C GLU A 56 -8.81 0.62 4.90
N ASP A 57 -9.30 1.15 3.78
CA ASP A 57 -10.75 1.33 3.49
C ASP A 57 -11.47 0.06 3.00
N GLY A 58 -10.78 -1.08 3.00
CA GLY A 58 -11.32 -2.37 2.52
C GLY A 58 -11.04 -2.68 1.06
N ARG A 59 -10.30 -1.84 0.32
CA ARG A 59 -9.82 -2.18 -1.05
C ARG A 59 -8.81 -3.32 -1.08
N PHE A 60 -8.10 -3.55 0.02
CA PHE A 60 -7.04 -4.55 0.12
C PHE A 60 -7.33 -5.53 1.25
N SER A 61 -7.05 -6.81 1.00
CA SER A 61 -7.10 -7.87 2.00
C SER A 61 -5.73 -8.53 2.13
N PRO A 62 -5.31 -8.93 3.34
CA PRO A 62 -4.23 -9.90 3.49
C PRO A 62 -4.47 -11.14 2.62
N VAL A 63 -3.39 -11.68 2.07
CA VAL A 63 -3.34 -13.00 1.43
C VAL A 63 -2.90 -14.03 2.45
#